data_AF-A0A8H9AAB0-F1
#
_entry.id   AF-A0A8H9AAB0-F1
#
_cell.length_a   1.000
_cell.length_b   1.000
_cell.length_c   1.000
_cell.angle_alpha   90.00
_cell.angle_beta   90.00
_cell.angle_gamma   90.00
#
_symmetry.space_group_name_H-M   'P 1'
#
loop_
_entity.id
_entity.type
_entity.pdbx_description
1 polymer ?
#
loop_
_entity_poly.entity_id
_entity_poly.type
_entity_poly.pdbx_seq_one_letter_code
_entity_poly.pdbx_strand_id
1 'polypeptide(L)'
;FCIYSFAKKTNYPSLTFFTIFCFMGHYVLSEQIRQALAICIILLFFDVFRHRKIIKGILVIFLATSFHVSAMFCFIYFFMLNDRTRQPNTKFFIVCFIFILMAYSIWLNPNIISFLPLIYKKFVGYTEAYTEGFISISRIVSSKVVLIYLSMLILLFHIYKKSKDRYVFFSTKAIILMIITKLTVFLGRFQYYAIPLLILGIDNYFYDKKRKGKILIYQLYYSICLFVISLVPLWSPSTFDSINDPILINANSKYIEKKISERCLTLNHYDPENEAIIRCK
;
A
#
# COMPACT_ATOMS: atom_id res chain seq x y z
N PHE A 1 -17.88 -1.36 6.70
CA PHE A 1 -18.04 -0.47 7.89
C PHE A 1 -16.79 0.38 8.18
N CYS A 2 -15.60 -0.21 8.41
CA CYS A 2 -14.41 0.56 8.83
C CYS A 2 -14.00 1.68 7.86
N ILE A 3 -13.96 1.38 6.55
CA ILE A 3 -13.63 2.36 5.50
C ILE A 3 -14.61 3.55 5.52
N TYR A 4 -15.90 3.27 5.59
CA TYR A 4 -16.94 4.30 5.70
C TYR A 4 -16.76 5.16 6.97
N SER A 5 -16.48 4.51 8.11
CA SER A 5 -16.27 5.20 9.39
C SER A 5 -15.02 6.08 9.40
N PHE A 6 -13.99 5.74 8.61
CA PHE A 6 -12.83 6.60 8.38
C PHE A 6 -13.19 7.75 7.43
N ALA A 7 -13.78 7.44 6.27
CA ALA A 7 -14.11 8.43 5.24
C ALA A 7 -15.04 9.54 5.75
N LYS A 8 -16.04 9.21 6.58
CA LYS A 8 -16.95 10.23 7.15
C LYS A 8 -16.27 11.25 8.07
N LYS A 9 -15.06 10.96 8.56
CA LYS A 9 -14.27 11.84 9.42
C LYS A 9 -13.34 12.77 8.62
N THR A 10 -13.25 12.55 7.31
CA THR A 10 -12.48 13.39 6.39
C THR A 10 -13.35 14.53 5.87
N ASN A 11 -12.73 15.64 5.43
CA ASN A 11 -13.44 16.82 4.95
C ASN A 11 -14.10 16.59 3.57
N TYR A 12 -13.56 15.66 2.78
CA TYR A 12 -14.00 15.28 1.44
C TYR A 12 -14.19 13.75 1.36
N PRO A 13 -15.25 13.20 1.98
CA PRO A 13 -15.46 11.76 2.09
C PRO A 13 -15.48 11.01 0.75
N SER A 14 -16.05 11.61 -0.30
CA SER A 14 -16.12 10.99 -1.63
C SER A 14 -14.73 10.77 -2.25
N LEU A 15 -13.85 11.76 -2.14
CA LEU A 15 -12.48 11.63 -2.64
C LEU A 15 -11.70 10.62 -1.80
N THR A 16 -11.85 10.66 -0.49
CA THR A 16 -11.25 9.69 0.43
C THR A 16 -11.65 8.26 0.08
N PHE A 17 -12.95 8.02 -0.12
CA PHE A 17 -13.46 6.70 -0.49
C PHE A 17 -12.89 6.25 -1.84
N PHE A 18 -12.87 7.15 -2.83
CA PHE A 18 -12.29 6.87 -4.15
C PHE A 18 -10.81 6.52 -4.06
N THR A 19 -9.99 7.27 -3.32
CA THR A 19 -8.56 6.96 -3.10
C THR A 19 -8.36 5.58 -2.48
N ILE A 20 -9.14 5.24 -1.43
CA ILE A 20 -9.05 3.92 -0.80
C ILE A 20 -9.42 2.83 -1.80
N PHE A 21 -10.52 3.01 -2.53
CA PHE A 21 -10.96 2.04 -3.53
C PHE A 21 -9.92 1.82 -4.63
N CYS A 22 -9.34 2.89 -5.18
CA CYS A 22 -8.36 2.80 -6.25
C CYS A 22 -7.08 2.04 -5.84
N PHE A 23 -6.62 2.20 -4.60
CA PHE A 23 -5.42 1.52 -4.13
C PHE A 23 -5.66 0.14 -3.53
N MET A 24 -6.78 -0.04 -2.81
CA MET A 24 -7.03 -1.22 -1.98
C MET A 24 -8.11 -2.15 -2.56
N GLY A 25 -8.89 -1.70 -3.55
CA GLY A 25 -10.05 -2.41 -4.08
C GLY A 25 -9.77 -3.86 -4.46
N HIS A 26 -8.97 -4.07 -5.50
CA HIS A 26 -8.69 -5.42 -5.99
C HIS A 26 -7.70 -6.16 -5.07
N TYR A 27 -6.46 -5.67 -4.94
CA TYR A 27 -5.40 -6.43 -4.26
C TYR A 27 -5.60 -6.63 -2.77
N VAL A 28 -6.13 -5.63 -2.07
CA VAL A 28 -6.22 -5.70 -0.60
C VAL A 28 -7.55 -6.29 -0.18
N LEU A 29 -8.67 -5.78 -0.72
CA LEU A 29 -10.00 -6.19 -0.30
C LEU A 29 -10.46 -7.51 -0.95
N SER A 30 -9.94 -7.89 -2.12
CA SER A 30 -10.31 -9.14 -2.79
C SER A 30 -9.29 -10.26 -2.58
N GLU A 31 -7.99 -9.99 -2.70
CA GLU A 31 -6.97 -11.06 -2.69
C GLU A 31 -6.27 -11.24 -1.34
N GLN A 32 -6.06 -10.16 -0.58
CA GLN A 32 -5.25 -10.17 0.64
C GLN A 32 -6.09 -9.91 1.90
N ILE A 33 -7.17 -10.68 2.08
CA ILE A 33 -8.19 -10.49 3.13
C ILE A 33 -7.60 -10.23 4.54
N ARG A 34 -6.58 -11.00 4.94
CA ARG A 34 -5.91 -10.82 6.25
C ARG A 34 -5.25 -9.45 6.39
N GLN A 35 -4.56 -9.00 5.34
CA GLN A 35 -3.96 -7.67 5.30
C GLN A 35 -5.03 -6.57 5.22
N ALA A 36 -6.12 -6.83 4.49
CA ALA A 36 -7.30 -5.96 4.43
C ALA A 36 -7.90 -5.69 5.81
N LEU A 37 -8.08 -6.75 6.62
CA LEU A 37 -8.58 -6.64 7.98
C LEU A 37 -7.65 -5.79 8.85
N ALA A 38 -6.34 -6.05 8.78
CA ALA A 38 -5.35 -5.27 9.51
C ALA A 38 -5.42 -3.78 9.14
N ILE A 39 -5.47 -3.45 7.85
CA ILE A 39 -5.60 -2.08 7.37
C ILE A 39 -6.93 -1.44 7.81
N CYS A 40 -8.04 -2.19 7.77
CA CYS A 40 -9.34 -1.70 8.24
C CYS A 40 -9.33 -1.32 9.72
N ILE A 41 -8.64 -2.08 10.57
CA ILE A 41 -8.45 -1.76 11.99
C ILE A 41 -7.65 -0.46 12.13
N ILE A 42 -6.54 -0.33 11.40
CA ILE A 42 -5.72 0.89 11.39
C ILE A 42 -6.54 2.11 10.95
N LEU A 43 -7.33 1.99 9.88
CA LEU A 43 -8.22 3.05 9.39
C LEU A 43 -9.28 3.44 10.42
N LEU A 44 -9.91 2.46 11.07
CA LEU A 44 -10.95 2.71 12.08
C LEU A 44 -10.42 3.56 13.25
N PHE A 45 -9.20 3.26 13.70
CA PHE A 45 -8.54 3.91 14.82
C PHE A 45 -7.51 4.96 14.39
N PHE A 46 -7.57 5.47 13.16
CA PHE A 46 -6.53 6.35 12.64
C PHE A 46 -6.34 7.64 13.46
N ASP A 47 -7.41 8.16 14.05
CA ASP A 47 -7.39 9.34 14.93
C ASP A 47 -6.50 9.14 16.17
N VAL A 48 -6.29 7.90 16.62
CA VAL A 48 -5.38 7.59 17.73
C VAL A 48 -3.95 8.02 17.39
N PHE A 49 -3.52 7.79 16.16
CA PHE A 49 -2.21 8.21 15.65
C PHE A 49 -2.17 9.72 15.41
N ARG A 50 -3.23 10.28 14.80
CA ARG A 50 -3.35 11.74 14.58
C ARG A 50 -3.25 12.53 15.89
N HIS A 51 -3.93 12.07 16.94
CA HIS A 51 -3.91 12.70 18.26
C HIS A 51 -2.76 12.21 19.15
N ARG A 52 -1.81 11.43 18.62
CA ARG A 52 -0.61 10.97 19.32
C ARG A 52 -0.88 10.26 20.65
N LYS A 53 -1.96 9.48 20.72
CA LYS A 53 -2.25 8.64 21.88
C LYS A 53 -1.37 7.39 21.81
N ILE A 54 -0.09 7.52 22.15
CA ILE A 54 0.97 6.51 21.91
C ILE A 54 0.55 5.12 22.41
N ILE A 55 0.16 5.00 23.69
CA ILE A 55 -0.22 3.72 24.29
C ILE A 55 -1.38 3.05 23.53
N LYS A 56 -2.45 3.81 23.25
CA LYS A 56 -3.59 3.32 22.48
C LYS A 56 -3.18 2.94 21.05
N GLY A 57 -2.29 3.70 20.44
CA GLY A 57 -1.79 3.42 19.09
C GLY A 57 -0.96 2.15 19.04
N ILE A 58 -0.13 1.91 20.05
CA ILE A 58 0.63 0.66 20.21
C ILE A 58 -0.32 -0.53 20.31
N LEU A 59 -1.36 -0.45 21.15
CA LEU A 59 -2.38 -1.50 21.28
C LEU A 59 -3.11 -1.77 19.95
N VAL A 60 -3.48 -0.72 19.22
CA VAL A 60 -4.10 -0.83 17.90
C VAL A 60 -3.17 -1.52 16.89
N ILE A 61 -1.87 -1.20 16.89
CA ILE A 61 -0.88 -1.85 16.02
C ILE A 61 -0.77 -3.34 16.36
N PHE A 62 -0.65 -3.70 17.64
CA PHE A 62 -0.60 -5.11 18.04
C PHE A 62 -1.86 -5.88 17.67
N LEU A 63 -3.04 -5.26 17.85
CA LEU A 63 -4.30 -5.83 17.40
C LEU A 63 -4.30 -6.07 15.88
N ALA A 64 -3.88 -5.09 15.07
CA ALA A 64 -3.80 -5.25 13.63
C ALA A 64 -2.75 -6.32 13.20
N THR A 65 -1.64 -6.42 13.92
CA THR A 65 -0.59 -7.44 13.69
C THR A 65 -1.11 -8.85 13.87
N SER A 66 -2.05 -9.08 14.79
CA SER A 66 -2.68 -10.39 14.97
C SER A 66 -3.34 -10.93 13.68
N PHE A 67 -3.79 -10.03 12.79
CA PHE A 67 -4.32 -10.38 11.47
C PHE A 67 -3.22 -10.44 10.41
N HIS A 68 -2.30 -9.46 10.40
CA HIS A 68 -1.21 -9.43 9.44
C HIS A 68 0.02 -8.66 9.95
N VAL A 69 1.19 -9.33 9.94
CA VAL A 69 2.45 -8.80 10.47
C VAL A 69 2.89 -7.46 9.88
N SER A 70 2.53 -7.17 8.62
CA SER A 70 2.90 -5.90 7.99
C SER A 70 2.27 -4.67 8.66
N ALA A 71 1.25 -4.85 9.52
CA ALA A 71 0.69 -3.78 10.33
C ALA A 71 1.70 -3.14 11.28
N MET A 72 2.77 -3.85 11.67
CA MET A 72 3.87 -3.29 12.45
C MET A 72 4.49 -2.06 11.80
N PHE A 73 4.41 -1.94 10.48
CA PHE A 73 4.90 -0.77 9.76
C PHE A 73 4.18 0.53 10.17
N CYS A 74 2.98 0.46 10.75
CA CYS A 74 2.25 1.62 11.25
C CYS A 74 2.94 2.34 12.42
N PHE A 75 3.98 1.74 13.04
CA PHE A 75 4.84 2.47 13.98
C PHE A 75 5.45 3.72 13.36
N ILE A 76 5.64 3.75 12.03
CA ILE A 76 6.12 4.92 11.28
C ILE A 76 5.22 6.15 11.48
N TYR A 77 3.92 5.96 11.75
CA TYR A 77 2.98 7.06 11.94
C TYR A 77 3.32 7.95 13.12
N PHE A 78 3.89 7.40 14.20
CA PHE A 78 4.31 8.20 15.35
C PHE A 78 5.41 9.22 14.99
N PHE A 79 6.24 8.88 14.01
CA PHE A 79 7.29 9.74 13.49
C PHE A 79 6.77 10.68 12.39
N MET A 80 5.87 10.20 11.53
CA MET A 80 5.38 10.96 10.38
C MET A 80 4.35 12.03 10.75
N LEU A 81 3.45 11.76 11.70
CA LEU A 81 2.35 12.65 12.10
C LEU A 81 2.77 13.64 13.21
N ASN A 82 3.92 14.29 13.06
CA ASN A 82 4.37 15.29 14.04
C ASN A 82 3.86 16.70 13.75
N ASP A 83 2.71 17.03 14.32
CA ASP A 83 2.09 18.36 14.21
C ASP A 83 2.73 19.42 15.11
N ARG A 84 3.62 19.08 16.04
CA ARG A 84 4.16 20.05 17.00
C ARG A 84 5.44 20.75 16.54
N THR A 85 6.10 20.26 15.50
CA THR A 85 7.42 20.77 15.12
C THR A 85 7.50 21.11 13.65
N ARG A 86 8.01 22.30 13.32
CA ARG A 86 8.61 22.62 12.00
C ARG A 86 9.93 21.85 11.78
N GLN A 87 10.10 20.68 12.41
CA GLN A 87 11.40 20.00 12.44
C GLN A 87 11.75 19.44 11.06
N PRO A 88 13.04 19.46 10.71
CA PRO A 88 13.52 19.16 9.38
C PRO A 88 13.34 17.69 8.98
N ASN A 89 13.27 17.51 7.67
CA ASN A 89 13.01 16.30 6.90
C ASN A 89 13.99 15.15 7.17
N THR A 90 15.11 15.43 7.82
CA THR A 90 16.23 14.51 8.00
C THR A 90 15.83 13.25 8.76
N LYS A 91 15.02 13.36 9.82
CA LYS A 91 14.60 12.18 10.61
C LYS A 91 13.77 11.20 9.78
N PHE A 92 12.89 11.70 8.90
CA PHE A 92 12.09 10.84 8.03
C PHE A 92 12.98 10.12 7.01
N PHE A 93 13.88 10.86 6.35
CA PHE A 93 14.82 10.25 5.40
C PHE A 93 15.79 9.27 6.06
N ILE A 94 16.28 9.56 7.27
CA ILE A 94 17.09 8.64 8.07
C ILE A 94 16.29 7.36 8.34
N VAL A 95 15.03 7.47 8.79
CA VAL A 95 14.19 6.28 9.04
C VAL A 95 13.95 5.48 7.76
N CYS A 96 13.63 6.14 6.64
CA CYS A 96 13.48 5.46 5.35
C CYS A 96 14.78 4.79 4.89
N PHE A 97 15.92 5.46 5.05
CA PHE A 97 17.23 4.93 4.68
C PHE A 97 17.61 3.71 5.53
N ILE A 98 17.48 3.81 6.85
CA ILE A 98 17.71 2.70 7.79
C ILE A 98 16.76 1.53 7.44
N PHE A 99 15.49 1.83 7.14
CA PHE A 99 14.52 0.80 6.78
C PHE A 99 14.89 0.05 5.50
N ILE A 100 15.30 0.77 4.44
CA ILE A 100 15.77 0.17 3.18
C ILE A 100 17.03 -0.66 3.44
N LEU A 101 18.00 -0.11 4.18
CA LEU A 101 19.26 -0.77 4.46
C LEU A 101 19.03 -2.07 5.26
N MET A 102 18.17 -2.04 6.27
CA MET A 102 17.77 -3.23 7.02
C MET A 102 17.08 -4.26 6.12
N ALA A 103 16.14 -3.83 5.27
CA ALA A 103 15.47 -4.72 4.32
C ALA A 103 16.45 -5.34 3.31
N TYR A 104 17.44 -4.58 2.85
CA TYR A 104 18.51 -5.03 1.95
C TYR A 104 19.43 -6.04 2.64
N SER A 105 19.86 -5.76 3.87
CA SER A 105 20.68 -6.68 4.65
C SER A 105 19.97 -8.00 4.93
N ILE A 106 18.69 -7.96 5.31
CA ILE A 106 17.88 -9.17 5.53
C ILE A 106 17.68 -9.95 4.23
N TRP A 107 17.52 -9.27 3.09
CA TRP A 107 17.42 -9.90 1.79
C TRP A 107 18.70 -10.66 1.41
N LEU A 108 19.87 -10.01 1.57
CA LEU A 108 21.16 -10.63 1.25
C LEU A 108 21.51 -11.78 2.18
N ASN A 109 21.12 -11.70 3.46
CA ASN A 109 21.39 -12.73 4.44
C ASN A 109 20.19 -12.92 5.39
N PRO A 110 19.24 -13.80 5.04
CA PRO A 110 18.08 -14.09 5.88
C PRO A 110 18.44 -14.61 7.28
N ASN A 111 19.65 -15.15 7.50
CA ASN A 111 20.05 -15.65 8.82
C ASN A 111 20.11 -14.56 9.90
N ILE A 112 20.18 -13.28 9.52
CA ILE A 112 20.11 -12.14 10.44
C ILE A 112 18.81 -12.19 11.28
N ILE A 113 17.73 -12.72 10.72
CA ILE A 113 16.42 -12.82 11.38
C ILE A 113 16.06 -14.26 11.79
N SER A 114 17.02 -15.18 11.77
CA SER A 114 16.83 -16.60 12.15
C SER A 114 16.28 -16.78 13.57
N PHE A 115 16.58 -15.83 14.47
CA PHE A 115 16.04 -15.79 15.83
C PHE A 115 14.51 -15.61 15.90
N LEU A 116 13.85 -15.26 14.79
CA LEU A 116 12.39 -15.21 14.63
C LEU A 116 11.95 -16.23 13.58
N PRO A 117 11.76 -17.52 13.94
CA PRO A 117 11.56 -18.61 12.99
C PRO A 117 10.40 -18.40 12.01
N LEU A 118 9.31 -17.78 12.45
CA LEU A 118 8.14 -17.49 11.62
C LEU A 118 8.40 -16.44 10.53
N ILE A 119 9.23 -15.43 10.83
CA ILE A 119 9.57 -14.36 9.90
C ILE A 119 10.69 -14.86 8.97
N TYR A 120 11.68 -15.57 9.52
CA TYR A 120 12.75 -16.22 8.78
C TYR A 120 12.21 -17.11 7.66
N LYS A 121 11.34 -18.08 7.97
CA LYS A 121 10.78 -19.00 6.96
C LYS A 121 10.06 -18.27 5.83
N LYS A 122 9.36 -17.18 6.14
CA LYS A 122 8.69 -16.35 5.11
C LYS A 122 9.70 -15.62 4.23
N PHE A 123 10.74 -15.04 4.82
CA PHE A 123 11.77 -14.33 4.08
C PHE A 123 12.55 -15.26 3.15
N VAL A 124 12.94 -16.44 3.65
CA VAL A 124 13.58 -17.48 2.85
C VAL A 124 12.68 -17.88 1.67
N GLY A 125 11.39 -18.12 1.93
CA GLY A 125 10.43 -18.40 0.85
C GLY A 125 10.31 -17.27 -0.17
N TYR A 126 10.45 -16.00 0.22
CA TYR A 126 10.50 -14.88 -0.73
C TYR A 126 11.81 -14.85 -1.52
N THR A 127 12.96 -15.13 -0.90
CA THR A 127 14.25 -15.14 -1.60
C THR A 127 14.38 -16.32 -2.56
N GLU A 128 13.75 -17.44 -2.25
CA GLU A 128 13.72 -18.64 -3.11
C GLU A 128 12.72 -18.47 -4.26
N ALA A 129 11.52 -17.93 -3.99
CA ALA A 129 10.47 -17.77 -5.01
C ALA A 129 10.67 -16.58 -5.96
N TYR A 130 11.53 -15.62 -5.61
CA TYR A 130 11.82 -14.46 -6.46
C TYR A 130 13.31 -14.36 -6.74
N THR A 131 13.71 -14.81 -7.93
CA THR A 131 15.09 -14.71 -8.46
C THR A 131 15.52 -13.25 -8.62
N GLU A 132 14.58 -12.35 -8.91
CA GLU A 132 14.79 -10.90 -8.98
C GLU A 132 14.46 -10.22 -7.65
N GLY A 133 15.37 -10.35 -6.68
CA GLY A 133 15.14 -9.90 -5.31
C GLY A 133 14.95 -8.39 -5.12
N PHE A 134 16.06 -7.65 -5.15
CA PHE A 134 16.05 -6.19 -5.22
C PHE A 134 15.82 -5.77 -6.67
N ILE A 135 14.79 -4.97 -6.89
CA ILE A 135 14.46 -4.47 -8.22
C ILE A 135 15.60 -3.54 -8.63
N SER A 136 16.26 -3.84 -9.76
CA SER A 136 17.28 -2.98 -10.34
C SER A 136 16.72 -1.58 -10.60
N ILE A 137 17.56 -0.55 -10.56
CA ILE A 137 17.16 0.82 -10.88
C ILE A 137 16.46 0.88 -12.24
N SER A 138 16.93 0.09 -13.22
CA SER A 138 16.30 0.00 -14.54
C SER A 138 14.87 -0.54 -14.49
N ARG A 139 14.59 -1.54 -13.64
CA ARG A 139 13.25 -2.12 -13.49
C ARG A 139 12.30 -1.26 -12.65
N ILE A 140 12.84 -0.42 -11.76
CA ILE A 140 12.07 0.65 -11.07
C ILE A 140 11.65 1.73 -12.07
N VAL A 141 12.58 2.16 -12.93
CA VAL A 141 12.31 3.19 -13.96
C VAL A 141 11.33 2.68 -15.02
N SER A 142 11.38 1.39 -15.37
CA SER A 142 10.43 0.79 -16.31
C SER A 142 9.07 0.44 -15.69
N SER A 143 8.93 0.52 -14.36
CA SER A 143 7.67 0.22 -13.69
C SER A 143 6.63 1.31 -13.94
N LYS A 144 5.59 0.96 -14.72
CA LYS A 144 4.43 1.82 -15.01
C LYS A 144 3.81 2.42 -13.73
N VAL A 145 3.74 1.64 -12.65
CA VAL A 145 3.19 2.09 -11.35
C VAL A 145 4.08 3.14 -10.69
N VAL A 146 5.40 2.96 -10.71
CA VAL A 146 6.35 3.91 -10.14
C VAL A 146 6.30 5.24 -10.90
N LEU A 147 6.16 5.21 -12.22
CA LEU A 147 5.99 6.43 -13.02
C LEU A 147 4.74 7.22 -12.60
N ILE A 148 3.64 6.55 -12.29
CA ILE A 148 2.44 7.23 -11.78
C ILE A 148 2.70 7.82 -10.39
N TYR A 149 3.38 7.10 -9.51
CA TYR A 149 3.75 7.63 -8.20
C TYR A 149 4.68 8.84 -8.32
N LEU A 150 5.63 8.84 -9.25
CA LEU A 150 6.48 9.99 -9.54
C LEU A 150 5.67 11.18 -10.07
N SER A 151 4.71 10.94 -10.97
CA SER A 151 3.78 11.95 -11.46
C SER A 151 2.96 12.57 -10.31
N MET A 152 2.40 11.73 -9.42
CA MET A 152 1.71 12.19 -8.21
C MET A 152 2.64 12.95 -7.28
N LEU A 153 3.91 12.53 -7.15
CA LEU A 153 4.90 13.21 -6.33
C LEU A 153 5.18 14.62 -6.84
N ILE A 154 5.35 14.78 -8.16
CA ILE A 154 5.54 16.10 -8.81
C ILE A 154 4.34 17.00 -8.53
N LEU A 155 3.12 16.48 -8.70
CA LEU A 155 1.88 17.21 -8.40
C LEU A 155 1.86 17.68 -6.94
N LEU A 156 2.09 16.77 -5.98
CA LEU A 156 2.03 17.09 -4.56
C LEU A 156 3.15 18.04 -4.13
N PHE A 157 4.33 17.90 -4.70
CA PHE A 157 5.43 18.82 -4.47
C PHE A 157 5.12 20.23 -4.99
N HIS A 158 4.51 20.33 -6.17
CA HIS A 158 4.04 21.60 -6.73
C HIS A 158 2.96 22.25 -5.86
N ILE A 159 1.95 21.47 -5.44
CA ILE A 159 0.90 21.93 -4.53
C ILE A 159 1.50 22.39 -3.20
N TYR A 160 2.44 21.63 -2.63
CA TYR A 160 3.14 21.98 -1.41
C TYR A 160 3.94 23.28 -1.57
N LYS A 161 4.66 23.46 -2.67
CA LYS A 161 5.44 24.69 -2.94
C LYS A 161 4.52 25.92 -2.98
N LYS A 162 3.32 25.79 -3.54
CA LYS A 162 2.33 26.87 -3.66
C LYS A 162 1.56 27.16 -2.36
N SER A 163 1.15 26.11 -1.63
CA SER A 163 0.30 26.24 -0.45
C SER A 163 1.07 26.38 0.86
N LYS A 164 2.30 25.83 0.91
CA LYS A 164 3.09 25.63 2.14
C LYS A 164 2.32 24.86 3.23
N ASP A 165 1.31 24.08 2.85
CA ASP A 165 0.50 23.28 3.77
C ASP A 165 1.27 22.05 4.27
N ARG A 166 1.33 21.89 5.58
CA ARG A 166 1.98 20.76 6.24
C ARG A 166 1.25 19.44 5.96
N TYR A 167 -0.07 19.45 5.81
CA TYR A 167 -0.81 18.23 5.56
C TYR A 167 -0.49 17.66 4.18
N VAL A 168 -0.40 18.52 3.14
CA VAL A 168 0.09 18.13 1.81
C VAL A 168 1.49 17.52 1.88
N PHE A 169 2.35 18.01 2.78
CA PHE A 169 3.67 17.43 2.99
C PHE A 169 3.62 16.00 3.56
N PHE A 170 2.63 15.64 4.38
CA PHE A 170 2.43 14.24 4.80
C PHE A 170 2.06 13.35 3.61
N SER A 171 1.23 13.84 2.69
CA SER A 171 0.89 13.15 1.44
C SER A 171 2.11 12.95 0.54
N THR A 172 2.98 13.95 0.42
CA THR A 172 4.26 13.83 -0.29
C THR A 172 5.13 12.73 0.30
N LYS A 173 5.27 12.67 1.64
CA LYS A 173 6.02 11.60 2.30
C LYS A 173 5.41 10.23 2.09
N ALA A 174 4.08 10.14 2.07
CA ALA A 174 3.37 8.89 1.77
C ALA A 174 3.75 8.36 0.38
N ILE A 175 3.75 9.22 -0.65
CA ILE A 175 4.16 8.81 -2.00
C ILE A 175 5.64 8.41 -2.07
N ILE A 176 6.54 9.15 -1.40
CA ILE A 176 7.96 8.76 -1.31
C ILE A 176 8.09 7.35 -0.70
N LEU A 177 7.35 7.08 0.37
CA LEU A 177 7.33 5.78 1.02
C LEU A 177 6.80 4.70 0.07
N MET A 178 5.74 4.99 -0.69
CA MET A 178 5.17 4.06 -1.67
C MET A 178 6.16 3.73 -2.79
N ILE A 179 6.92 4.71 -3.28
CA ILE A 179 8.00 4.48 -4.26
C ILE A 179 9.10 3.61 -3.66
N ILE A 180 9.57 3.93 -2.46
CA ILE A 180 10.60 3.14 -1.75
C ILE A 180 10.15 1.69 -1.55
N THR A 181 8.89 1.47 -1.20
CA THR A 181 8.37 0.11 -1.01
C THR A 181 8.26 -0.70 -2.30
N LYS A 182 8.45 -0.08 -3.48
CA LYS A 182 8.56 -0.80 -4.76
C LYS A 182 9.99 -1.26 -5.07
N LEU A 183 10.99 -0.89 -4.27
CA LEU A 183 12.38 -1.36 -4.46
C LEU A 183 12.53 -2.87 -4.29
N THR A 184 11.61 -3.53 -3.56
CA THR A 184 11.61 -4.99 -3.39
C THR A 184 10.19 -5.52 -3.46
N VAL A 185 10.06 -6.77 -3.95
CA VAL A 185 8.76 -7.44 -4.05
C VAL A 185 8.11 -7.61 -2.67
N PHE A 186 8.91 -7.97 -1.65
CA PHE A 186 8.45 -8.07 -0.27
C PHE A 186 7.88 -6.76 0.26
N LEU A 187 8.55 -5.64 -0.05
CA LEU A 187 8.13 -4.34 0.48
C LEU A 187 6.83 -3.83 -0.15
N GLY A 188 6.45 -4.35 -1.32
CA GLY A 188 5.25 -3.93 -2.05
C GLY A 188 3.95 -4.02 -1.25
N ARG A 189 3.90 -4.84 -0.20
CA ARG A 189 2.75 -4.95 0.70
C ARG A 189 2.64 -3.80 1.70
N PHE A 190 3.74 -3.13 2.06
CA PHE A 190 3.71 -2.07 3.06
C PHE A 190 3.17 -0.74 2.52
N GLN A 191 3.19 -0.55 1.19
CA GLN A 191 2.69 0.66 0.53
C GLN A 191 1.25 1.02 0.95
N TYR A 192 0.40 0.01 1.23
CA TYR A 192 -1.00 0.24 1.54
C TYR A 192 -1.21 0.95 2.88
N TYR A 193 -0.25 0.84 3.81
CA TYR A 193 -0.26 1.60 5.05
C TYR A 193 0.16 3.07 4.84
N ALA A 194 0.65 3.49 3.67
CA ALA A 194 0.90 4.90 3.40
C ALA A 194 -0.39 5.67 3.00
N ILE A 195 -1.43 4.96 2.57
CA ILE A 195 -2.66 5.54 2.02
C ILE A 195 -3.41 6.48 2.98
N PRO A 196 -3.56 6.17 4.29
CA PRO A 196 -4.20 7.11 5.21
C PRO A 196 -3.48 8.46 5.30
N LEU A 197 -2.14 8.45 5.20
CA LEU A 197 -1.32 9.66 5.18
C LEU A 197 -1.46 10.43 3.86
N LEU A 198 -1.56 9.71 2.74
CA LEU A 198 -1.85 10.30 1.43
C LEU A 198 -3.18 11.07 1.45
N ILE A 199 -4.21 10.47 2.02
CA ILE A 199 -5.56 11.04 2.10
C ILE A 199 -5.57 12.31 2.96
N LEU A 200 -4.98 12.26 4.15
CA LEU A 200 -5.07 13.34 5.14
C LEU A 200 -4.59 14.70 4.62
N GLY A 201 -3.58 14.74 3.74
CA GLY A 201 -3.11 15.99 3.14
C GLY A 201 -3.90 16.48 1.94
N ILE A 202 -4.35 15.56 1.09
CA ILE A 202 -5.01 15.90 -0.17
C ILE A 202 -6.47 16.29 0.08
N ASP A 203 -7.09 15.61 1.04
CA ASP A 203 -8.43 15.88 1.52
C ASP A 203 -8.63 17.35 1.91
N ASN A 204 -7.86 17.82 2.90
CA ASN A 204 -7.92 19.20 3.39
C ASN A 204 -7.68 20.21 2.26
N TYR A 205 -6.64 19.99 1.45
CA TYR A 205 -6.29 20.91 0.38
C TYR A 205 -7.41 21.08 -0.66
N PHE A 206 -8.01 19.99 -1.13
CA PHE A 206 -9.08 20.09 -2.12
C PHE A 206 -10.41 20.55 -1.53
N TYR A 207 -10.69 20.23 -0.27
CA TYR A 207 -11.85 20.78 0.43
C TYR A 207 -11.77 22.31 0.51
N ASP A 208 -10.65 22.86 0.98
CA ASP A 208 -10.45 24.30 1.15
C ASP A 208 -10.47 25.09 -0.16
N LYS A 209 -10.13 24.44 -1.27
CA LYS A 209 -10.10 25.07 -2.60
C LYS A 209 -11.35 24.80 -3.42
N LYS A 210 -12.28 23.98 -2.92
CA LYS A 210 -13.52 23.61 -3.62
C LYS A 210 -14.34 24.87 -3.94
N ARG A 211 -14.77 24.99 -5.20
CA ARG A 211 -15.73 26.00 -5.65
C ARG A 211 -16.95 25.31 -6.21
N LYS A 212 -18.14 25.81 -5.91
CA LYS A 212 -19.41 25.24 -6.40
C LYS A 212 -19.37 25.17 -7.93
N GLY A 213 -19.64 24.00 -8.49
CA GLY A 213 -19.67 23.76 -9.95
C GLY A 213 -18.33 23.77 -10.68
N LYS A 214 -17.18 23.86 -9.99
CA LYS A 214 -15.85 23.83 -10.63
C LYS A 214 -14.97 22.75 -10.02
N ILE A 215 -14.37 21.93 -10.88
CA ILE A 215 -13.35 20.94 -10.49
C ILE A 215 -11.97 21.57 -10.69
N LEU A 216 -11.10 21.46 -9.69
CA LEU A 216 -9.72 21.93 -9.82
C LEU A 216 -8.95 21.00 -10.76
N ILE A 217 -8.13 21.57 -11.64
CA ILE A 217 -7.27 20.79 -12.54
C ILE A 217 -6.37 19.82 -11.77
N TYR A 218 -5.86 20.23 -10.61
CA TYR A 218 -5.05 19.37 -9.75
C TYR A 218 -5.86 18.19 -9.17
N GLN A 219 -7.14 18.41 -8.84
CA GLN A 219 -8.01 17.35 -8.36
C GLN A 219 -8.33 16.36 -9.49
N LEU A 220 -8.59 16.87 -10.70
CA LEU A 220 -8.83 16.04 -11.87
C LEU A 220 -7.59 15.19 -12.18
N TYR A 221 -6.41 15.81 -12.24
CA TYR A 221 -5.14 15.11 -12.49
C TYR A 221 -4.86 14.04 -11.43
N TYR A 222 -5.01 14.37 -10.14
CA TYR A 222 -4.88 13.40 -9.05
C TYR A 222 -5.86 12.21 -9.21
N SER A 223 -7.12 12.50 -9.56
CA SER A 223 -8.15 11.46 -9.75
C SER A 223 -7.85 10.57 -10.95
N ILE A 224 -7.29 11.12 -12.03
CA ILE A 224 -6.83 10.34 -13.19
C ILE A 224 -5.68 9.40 -12.77
N CYS A 225 -4.68 9.90 -12.03
CA CYS A 225 -3.60 9.05 -11.52
C CYS A 225 -4.14 7.88 -10.68
N LEU A 226 -5.09 8.16 -9.77
CA LEU A 226 -5.74 7.13 -8.95
C LEU A 226 -6.51 6.12 -9.80
N PHE A 227 -7.27 6.60 -10.79
CA PHE A 227 -8.01 5.73 -11.69
C PHE A 227 -7.07 4.79 -12.45
N VAL A 228 -5.99 5.31 -13.01
CA VAL A 228 -4.99 4.49 -13.71
C VAL A 228 -4.36 3.46 -12.78
N ILE A 229 -4.07 3.80 -11.51
CA ILE A 229 -3.61 2.84 -10.50
C ILE A 229 -4.64 1.73 -10.26
N SER A 230 -5.94 2.05 -10.24
CA SER A 230 -6.98 1.05 -10.05
C SER A 230 -7.07 0.03 -11.19
N LEU A 231 -6.53 0.36 -12.37
CA LEU A 231 -6.47 -0.51 -13.54
C LEU A 231 -5.22 -1.41 -13.57
N VAL A 232 -4.29 -1.28 -12.60
CA VAL A 232 -3.10 -2.13 -12.52
C VAL A 232 -3.39 -3.64 -12.62
N PRO A 233 -4.48 -4.18 -12.01
CA PRO A 233 -4.84 -5.58 -12.20
C PRO A 233 -5.04 -5.98 -13.66
N LEU A 234 -5.52 -5.08 -14.51
CA LEU A 234 -5.76 -5.34 -15.93
C LEU A 234 -4.47 -5.31 -16.76
N TRP A 235 -3.34 -4.90 -16.18
CA TRP A 235 -2.07 -4.84 -16.91
C TRP A 235 -1.32 -6.16 -16.92
N SER A 236 -1.69 -7.09 -16.04
CA SER A 236 -1.15 -8.44 -15.99
C SER A 236 -2.09 -9.40 -16.72
N PRO A 237 -1.63 -10.12 -17.76
CA PRO A 237 -2.45 -11.10 -18.48
C PRO A 237 -3.08 -12.15 -17.55
N SER A 238 -2.30 -12.68 -16.60
CA SER A 238 -2.80 -13.69 -15.66
C SER A 238 -3.92 -13.17 -14.76
N THR A 239 -3.84 -11.90 -14.34
CA THR A 239 -4.87 -11.28 -13.51
C THR A 239 -6.09 -10.92 -14.34
N PHE A 240 -5.91 -10.48 -15.59
CA PHE A 240 -7.00 -10.22 -16.53
C PHE A 240 -7.83 -11.48 -16.79
N ASP A 241 -7.19 -12.60 -17.08
CA ASP A 241 -7.86 -13.87 -17.31
C ASP A 241 -8.57 -14.38 -16.03
N SER A 242 -7.94 -14.21 -14.87
CA SER A 242 -8.53 -14.58 -13.57
C SER A 242 -9.79 -13.77 -13.23
N ILE A 243 -9.85 -12.48 -13.63
CA ILE A 243 -11.05 -11.63 -13.45
C ILE A 243 -12.20 -12.10 -14.34
N ASN A 244 -11.90 -12.59 -15.54
CA ASN A 244 -12.90 -13.11 -16.47
C ASN A 244 -13.42 -14.51 -16.09
N ASP A 245 -12.86 -15.12 -15.04
CA ASP A 245 -13.28 -16.43 -14.55
C ASP A 245 -13.71 -16.44 -13.07
N PRO A 246 -14.91 -15.89 -12.75
CA PRO A 246 -15.39 -15.79 -11.37
C PRO A 246 -15.90 -17.12 -10.81
N ILE A 247 -15.69 -17.32 -9.50
CA ILE A 247 -16.32 -18.40 -8.74
C ILE A 247 -17.72 -17.95 -8.31
N LEU A 248 -18.71 -18.81 -8.51
CA LEU A 248 -20.08 -18.57 -8.07
C LEU A 248 -20.18 -18.70 -6.54
N ILE A 249 -20.95 -17.81 -5.91
CA ILE A 249 -21.12 -17.79 -4.44
C ILE A 249 -21.69 -19.11 -3.90
N ASN A 250 -22.53 -19.79 -4.69
CA ASN A 250 -23.16 -21.08 -4.34
C ASN A 250 -22.50 -22.28 -5.04
N ALA A 251 -21.23 -22.17 -5.43
CA ALA A 251 -20.51 -23.26 -6.08
C ALA A 251 -20.34 -24.47 -5.15
N ASN A 252 -20.50 -25.67 -5.71
CA ASN A 252 -20.16 -26.91 -5.00
C ASN A 252 -18.64 -27.15 -4.97
N SER A 253 -18.18 -28.04 -4.09
CA SER A 253 -16.75 -28.35 -3.91
C SER A 253 -16.07 -28.78 -5.21
N LYS A 254 -16.74 -29.58 -6.04
CA LYS A 254 -16.20 -30.04 -7.33
C LYS A 254 -15.95 -28.88 -8.31
N TYR A 255 -16.87 -27.92 -8.37
CA TYR A 255 -16.71 -26.70 -9.18
C TYR A 255 -15.56 -25.83 -8.65
N ILE A 256 -15.45 -25.70 -7.33
CA ILE A 256 -14.36 -24.94 -6.69
C ILE A 256 -13.01 -25.58 -7.03
N GLU A 257 -12.86 -26.90 -6.88
CA GLU A 257 -11.61 -27.59 -7.22
C GLU A 257 -11.26 -27.46 -8.70
N LYS A 258 -12.25 -27.61 -9.59
CA LYS A 258 -12.04 -27.39 -11.04
C LYS A 258 -11.52 -25.98 -11.32
N LYS A 259 -12.14 -24.96 -10.72
CA LYS A 259 -11.72 -23.55 -10.89
C LYS A 259 -10.34 -23.28 -10.31
N ILE A 260 -9.99 -23.90 -9.19
CA ILE A 260 -8.64 -23.79 -8.62
C ILE A 260 -7.62 -24.41 -9.57
N SER A 261 -7.89 -25.58 -10.15
CA SER A 261 -7.02 -26.23 -11.13
C SER A 261 -6.84 -25.38 -12.40
N GLU A 262 -7.92 -24.82 -12.95
CA GLU A 262 -7.87 -23.91 -14.10
C GLU A 262 -7.00 -22.67 -13.79
N ARG A 263 -7.15 -22.07 -12.60
CA ARG A 263 -6.31 -20.93 -12.18
C ARG A 263 -4.85 -21.28 -12.00
N CYS A 264 -4.54 -22.46 -11.47
CA CYS A 264 -3.17 -22.94 -11.37
C CYS A 264 -2.54 -23.15 -12.75
N LEU A 265 -3.30 -23.65 -13.73
CA LEU A 265 -2.83 -23.77 -15.12
C LEU A 265 -2.54 -22.40 -15.74
N THR A 266 -3.44 -21.42 -15.57
CA THR A 266 -3.22 -20.04 -16.04
C THR A 266 -2.00 -19.42 -15.38
N LEU A 267 -1.82 -19.62 -14.06
CA LEU A 267 -0.66 -19.11 -13.34
C LEU A 267 0.64 -19.72 -13.88
N ASN A 268 0.70 -21.05 -14.01
CA ASN A 268 1.88 -21.75 -14.53
C ASN A 268 2.17 -21.42 -16.01
N HIS A 269 1.15 -21.05 -16.79
CA HIS A 269 1.36 -20.60 -18.16
C HIS A 269 2.07 -19.24 -18.23
N TYR A 270 1.66 -18.29 -17.39
CA TYR A 270 2.20 -16.92 -17.38
C TYR A 270 3.40 -16.72 -16.44
N ASP A 271 3.59 -17.61 -15.48
CA ASP A 271 4.64 -17.57 -14.46
C ASP A 271 5.09 -19.01 -14.13
N PRO A 272 5.76 -19.70 -15.08
CA PRO A 272 6.13 -21.11 -14.96
C PRO A 272 7.15 -21.39 -13.83
N GLU A 273 7.88 -20.36 -13.40
CA GLU A 273 8.84 -20.43 -12.29
C GLU A 273 8.20 -20.07 -10.93
N ASN A 274 6.87 -19.86 -10.87
CA ASN A 274 6.19 -19.48 -9.64
C ASN A 274 6.16 -20.63 -8.62
N GLU A 275 7.16 -20.66 -7.76
CA GLU A 275 7.24 -21.66 -6.69
C GLU A 275 6.42 -21.31 -5.44
N ALA A 276 5.78 -20.13 -5.40
CA ALA A 276 5.16 -19.61 -4.19
C ALA A 276 3.83 -20.31 -3.83
N ILE A 277 3.14 -20.93 -4.80
CA ILE A 277 1.85 -21.59 -4.58
C ILE A 277 2.01 -23.11 -4.73
N ILE A 278 2.33 -23.78 -3.62
CA ILE A 278 2.53 -25.25 -3.56
C ILE A 278 1.36 -26.03 -4.17
N ARG A 279 0.13 -25.52 -4.03
CA ARG A 279 -1.08 -26.16 -4.57
C ARG A 279 -1.15 -26.17 -6.11
N CYS A 280 -0.38 -25.30 -6.76
CA CYS A 280 -0.30 -25.22 -8.22
C CYS A 280 0.91 -25.95 -8.81
N LYS A 281 1.73 -26.59 -7.95
CA LYS A 281 2.71 -27.62 -8.36
C LYS A 281 1.98 -28.94 -8.61
#